data_AF-A0A9E0VNU0-F1
#
_entry.id   AF-A0A9E0VNU0-F1
#
_cell.length_a   1.000
_cell.length_b   1.000
_cell.length_c   1.000
_cell.angle_alpha   90.00
_cell.angle_beta   90.00
_cell.angle_gamma   90.00
#
_symmetry.space_group_name_H-M   'P 1'
#
loop_
_entity.id
_entity.type
_entity.pdbx_description
1 polymer ?
#
loop_
_entity_poly.entity_id
_entity_poly.type
_entity_poly.pdbx_seq_one_letter_code
_entity_poly.pdbx_strand_id
1 'polypeptide(L)' 'MNRYICLLIFAFMIAGCNNNDEKVLKDILSSTESSIHPLYIQSSNAYWNGTISGDSEEFAKYSEANIAMSR' A
#
# COMPACT_ATOMS: atom_id res chain seq x y z
N MET A 1 0.65 6.89 -50.20
CA MET A 1 -0.21 7.30 -49.07
C MET A 1 -0.33 6.20 -47.99
N ASN A 2 -0.60 4.94 -48.34
CA ASN A 2 -0.72 3.82 -47.39
C ASN A 2 0.50 3.56 -46.48
N ARG A 3 1.75 3.74 -46.95
CA ARG A 3 2.96 3.41 -46.15
C ARG A 3 3.15 4.34 -44.94
N TYR A 4 2.74 5.59 -45.05
CA TYR A 4 2.87 6.58 -43.97
C TYR A 4 1.75 6.45 -42.93
N ILE A 5 0.57 5.99 -43.36
CA ILE A 5 -0.57 5.74 -42.47
C ILE A 5 -0.25 4.57 -41.52
N CYS A 6 0.35 3.48 -42.02
CA CYS A 6 0.75 2.37 -41.16
C CYS A 6 1.81 2.78 -40.12
N LEU A 7 2.76 3.66 -40.50
CA LEU A 7 3.77 4.18 -39.58
C LEU A 7 3.16 5.09 -38.49
N LEU A 8 2.16 5.90 -38.84
CA LEU A 8 1.44 6.75 -37.88
C LEU A 8 0.60 5.94 -36.89
N ILE A 9 -0.08 4.90 -37.37
CA ILE A 9 -0.86 3.98 -36.52
C ILE A 9 0.08 3.24 -35.55
N PHE A 10 1.23 2.79 -36.03
CA PHE A 10 2.22 2.12 -35.18
C PHE A 10 2.79 3.07 -34.13
N ALA A 11 3.12 4.31 -34.49
CA ALA A 11 3.59 5.34 -33.56
C ALA A 11 2.55 5.69 -32.47
N PHE A 12 1.26 5.71 -32.81
CA PHE A 12 0.18 5.91 -31.84
C PHE A 12 0.03 4.75 -30.85
N MET A 13 0.25 3.50 -31.30
CA MET A 13 0.19 2.33 -30.40
C MET A 13 1.33 2.33 -29.37
N ILE A 14 2.54 2.77 -29.73
CA ILE A 14 3.67 2.86 -28.79
C ILE A 14 3.49 3.98 -27.75
N ALA A 15 2.76 5.04 -28.09
CA ALA A 15 2.44 6.14 -27.18
C ALA A 15 1.36 5.78 -26.13
N GLY A 16 0.54 4.75 -26.40
CA GLY A 16 -0.50 4.27 -25.49
C GLY A 16 -0.01 3.33 -24.37
N CYS A 17 1.17 2.74 -24.53
CA CYS A 17 1.83 1.93 -23.49
C CYS A 17 2.64 2.82 -22.55
N ASN A 18 1.97 3.60 -21.70
CA ASN A 18 2.66 4.37 -20.67
C ASN A 18 2.40 3.74 -19.29
N ASN A 19 3.44 3.15 -18.67
CA ASN A 19 3.37 2.49 -17.36
C ASN A 19 3.18 3.47 -16.17
N ASN A 20 2.75 4.70 -16.44
CA ASN A 20 2.64 5.74 -15.43
C ASN A 20 1.59 5.38 -14.37
N ASP A 21 0.45 4.84 -14.78
CA ASP A 21 -0.61 4.43 -13.87
C ASP A 21 -0.17 3.28 -12.97
N GLU A 22 0.58 2.31 -13.53
CA GLU A 22 1.17 1.21 -12.75
C GLU A 22 2.17 1.74 -11.71
N LYS A 23 2.99 2.73 -12.08
CA LYS A 23 3.94 3.35 -11.16
C LYS A 23 3.22 4.10 -10.03
N VAL A 24 2.21 4.90 -10.37
CA VAL A 24 1.39 5.62 -9.38
C VAL A 24 0.70 4.64 -8.43
N LEU A 25 0.15 3.55 -8.95
CA LEU A 25 -0.48 2.52 -8.13
C LEU A 25 0.54 1.86 -7.17
N LYS A 26 1.74 1.53 -7.66
CA LYS A 26 2.82 0.99 -6.82
C LYS A 26 3.21 1.97 -5.71
N ASP A 27 3.34 3.25 -6.03
CA ASP A 27 3.70 4.27 -5.05
C ASP A 27 2.61 4.42 -3.96
N ILE A 28 1.33 4.38 -4.34
CA ILE A 28 0.20 4.39 -3.38
C ILE A 28 0.23 3.15 -2.49
N LEU A 29 0.43 1.96 -3.07
CA LEU A 29 0.50 0.71 -2.31
C LEU A 29 1.68 0.71 -1.34
N SER A 30 2.87 1.06 -1.80
CA SER A 30 4.08 1.08 -0.97
C SER A 30 3.99 2.12 0.15
N SER A 31 3.45 3.31 -0.13
CA SER A 31 3.25 4.33 0.91
C SER A 31 2.23 3.87 1.96
N THR A 32 1.12 3.28 1.53
CA THR A 32 0.09 2.73 2.42
C THR A 32 0.62 1.55 3.25
N GLU A 33 1.38 0.64 2.65
CA GLU A 33 2.01 -0.47 3.36
C GLU A 33 3.00 0.05 4.41
N SER A 34 3.82 1.05 4.05
CA SER A 34 4.81 1.64 4.96
C SER A 34 4.18 2.31 6.18
N SER A 35 2.95 2.84 6.05
CA SER A 35 2.23 3.45 7.18
C SER A 35 1.48 2.43 8.03
N ILE A 36 0.89 1.40 7.42
CA ILE A 36 0.03 0.43 8.12
C ILE A 36 0.83 -0.72 8.74
N HIS A 37 1.82 -1.26 8.03
CA HIS A 37 2.51 -2.49 8.45
C HIS A 37 3.19 -2.37 9.84
N PRO A 38 3.87 -1.26 10.19
CA PRO A 38 4.44 -1.10 11.52
C PRO A 38 3.38 -1.09 12.63
N LEU A 39 2.24 -0.45 12.40
CA LEU A 39 1.13 -0.39 13.36
C LEU A 39 0.48 -1.76 13.55
N TYR A 40 0.37 -2.55 12.48
CA TYR A 40 -0.11 -3.92 12.55
C TYR A 40 0.81 -4.82 13.39
N ILE A 41 2.13 -4.69 13.22
CA ILE A 41 3.10 -5.41 14.06
C ILE A 41 2.94 -5.00 15.53
N GLN A 42 2.83 -3.69 15.79
CA GLN A 42 2.64 -3.17 17.13
C GLN A 42 1.36 -3.71 17.78
N SER A 43 0.22 -3.65 17.08
CA SER A 43 -1.04 -4.17 17.61
C SER A 43 -0.94 -5.67 17.89
N SER A 44 -0.37 -6.44 16.97
CA SER A 44 -0.27 -7.90 17.10
C SER A 44 0.58 -8.29 18.31
N ASN A 45 1.73 -7.63 18.49
CA ASN A 45 2.61 -7.88 19.63
C ASN A 45 1.96 -7.46 20.95
N ALA A 46 1.31 -6.30 21.00
CA ALA A 46 0.65 -5.83 22.22
C ALA A 46 -0.51 -6.76 22.63
N TYR A 47 -1.32 -7.23 21.67
CA TYR A 47 -2.36 -8.21 21.97
C TYR A 47 -1.78 -9.53 22.52
N TRP A 48 -0.72 -10.03 21.89
CA TRP A 48 -0.07 -11.26 22.35
C TRP A 48 0.52 -11.10 23.75
N ASN A 49 1.25 -10.01 23.99
CA ASN A 49 1.83 -9.69 25.28
C ASN A 49 0.77 -9.59 26.37
N GLY A 50 -0.30 -8.83 26.16
CA GLY A 50 -1.41 -8.70 27.11
C GLY A 50 -2.09 -10.04 27.40
N THR A 51 -2.19 -10.91 26.39
CA THR A 51 -2.76 -12.26 26.54
C THR A 51 -1.90 -13.16 27.44
N ILE A 52 -0.57 -13.12 27.29
CA ILE A 52 0.34 -13.99 28.06
C ILE A 52 0.68 -13.42 29.44
N SER A 53 0.68 -12.10 29.60
CA SER A 53 1.05 -11.45 30.86
C SER A 53 -0.16 -11.12 31.75
N GLY A 54 -1.35 -10.96 31.16
CA GLY A 54 -2.52 -10.41 31.84
C GLY A 54 -2.43 -8.89 32.11
N ASP A 55 -1.42 -8.21 31.57
CA ASP A 55 -1.22 -6.77 31.75
C ASP A 55 -2.23 -5.96 30.93
N SER A 56 -3.05 -5.17 31.62
CA SER A 56 -4.05 -4.30 30.98
C SER A 56 -3.43 -3.20 30.13
N GLU A 57 -2.19 -2.77 30.40
CA GLU A 57 -1.53 -1.72 29.61
C GLU A 57 -1.22 -2.18 28.18
N GLU A 58 -0.95 -3.47 27.97
CA GLU A 58 -0.72 -4.03 26.65
C GLU A 58 -2.00 -3.99 25.78
N PHE A 59 -3.18 -4.15 26.38
CA PHE A 59 -4.44 -3.99 25.65
C PHE A 59 -4.72 -2.52 25.27
N ALA A 60 -4.26 -1.55 26.07
CA ALA A 60 -4.32 -0.14 25.69
C ALA A 60 -3.44 0.14 24.46
N LYS A 61 -2.20 -0.36 24.44
CA LYS A 61 -1.28 -0.27 23.27
C LYS A 61 -1.88 -0.92 22.03
N TYR A 62 -2.53 -2.08 22.18
CA TYR A 62 -3.26 -2.74 21.10
C TYR A 62 -4.37 -1.83 20.55
N SER A 63 -5.19 -1.23 21.42
CA SER A 63 -6.29 -0.35 21.01
C SER A 63 -5.78 0.89 20.29
N GLU A 64 -4.75 1.55 20.82
CA GLU A 64 -4.14 2.73 20.21
C GLU A 64 -3.61 2.45 18.81
N ALA A 65 -2.89 1.35 18.62
CA ALA A 65 -2.37 0.96 17.30
C ALA A 65 -3.49 0.69 16.29
N ASN A 66 -4.60 0.05 16.69
CA ASN A 66 -5.75 -0.17 15.81
C ASN A 66 -6.50 1.11 15.45
N ILE A 67 -6.63 2.04 16.41
CA ILE A 67 -7.20 3.37 16.15
C ILE A 67 -6.32 4.12 15.15
N ALA A 68 -5.00 4.06 15.31
CA ALA A 68 -4.06 4.69 14.39
C ALA A 68 -4.12 4.11 12.98
N MET A 69 -4.32 2.79 12.83
CA MET A 69 -4.51 2.16 11.51
C MET A 69 -5.81 2.57 10.81
N SER A 70 -6.82 3.02 11.55
CA SER A 70 -8.15 3.35 11.03
C SER A 70 -8.34 4.84 10.71
N ARG A 71 -7.30 5.66 10.88
CA ARG A 71 -7.29 7.12 10.66
C ARG A 71 -6.43 7.49 9.47
#